data_AF-A0A7L4KVF1-F1
#
_entry.id   AF-A0A7L4KVF1-F1
#
_cell.length_a   1.000
_cell.length_b   1.000
_cell.length_c   1.000
_cell.angle_alpha   90.00
_cell.angle_beta   90.00
_cell.angle_gamma   90.00
#
_symmetry.space_group_name_H-M   'P 1'
#
loop_
_entity.id
_entity.type
_entity.pdbx_description
1 polymer ?
#
loop_
_entity_poly.entity_id
_entity_poly.type
_entity_poly.pdbx_seq_one_letter_code
_entity_poly.pdbx_strand_id
1 'polypeptide(L)'
;SQVSCFKLNGCASPLHCLGLQCYGVFLQMLTAGWGKVECHRVFNFLWEMSNLARKVQTVVSSKPGSARRLELRIRLYCRRVLLSPGSRRSDSAFWLTLILKPWPTVSQARLLYIIFGPVSVRDGHVVWQKMIEGPTDETSLKGLADAIKLLYGTEAREWTADDVISLVGELSVVPQKWLMENNARLLLLSGNSICFNFMASKAVNGRVVELARLMVFMALVCEKDRYCMDWVVKMMQNVCNVFSTPWNRNNFLRCLENTFAHMHVAMLRAALSGELDEEDSRFLNLFHLVNAQASFHKEILYVAMGNNGSTT
;
A
#
# COMPACT_ATOMS: atom_id res chain seq x y z
N SER A 1 20.61 -3.09 -35.99
CA SER A 1 20.89 -4.14 -34.99
C SER A 1 19.81 -4.11 -33.90
N GLN A 2 18.88 -5.08 -33.88
CA GLN A 2 17.83 -5.12 -32.85
C GLN A 2 18.34 -5.88 -31.62
N VAL A 3 18.75 -5.18 -30.56
CA VAL A 3 19.07 -5.82 -29.28
C VAL A 3 17.78 -6.38 -28.68
N SER A 4 17.61 -7.70 -28.73
CA SER A 4 16.40 -8.38 -28.27
C SER A 4 16.01 -8.00 -26.85
N CYS A 5 17.00 -7.82 -25.97
CA CYS A 5 16.83 -7.43 -24.57
C CYS A 5 16.14 -6.08 -24.34
N PHE A 6 16.11 -5.16 -25.31
CA PHE A 6 15.40 -3.87 -25.18
C PHE A 6 13.89 -4.00 -25.46
N LYS A 7 13.46 -5.12 -26.03
CA LYS A 7 12.04 -5.43 -26.22
C LYS A 7 11.48 -6.05 -24.94
N LEU A 8 10.26 -5.65 -24.56
CA LEU A 8 9.56 -6.17 -23.37
C LEU A 8 9.45 -7.71 -23.33
N ASN A 9 9.41 -8.37 -24.49
CA ASN A 9 9.33 -9.82 -24.61
C ASN A 9 10.64 -10.49 -25.10
N GLY A 10 11.72 -9.75 -25.30
CA GLY A 10 12.87 -10.24 -26.07
C GLY A 10 14.02 -10.83 -25.24
N CYS A 11 13.96 -10.79 -23.90
CA CYS A 11 14.94 -11.45 -23.04
C CYS A 11 14.40 -12.78 -22.48
N ALA A 12 15.22 -13.83 -22.55
CA ALA A 12 14.90 -15.15 -21.99
C ALA A 12 14.96 -15.17 -20.45
N SER A 13 15.86 -14.39 -19.84
CA SER A 13 16.00 -14.24 -18.39
C SER A 13 15.74 -12.78 -17.97
N PRO A 14 14.47 -12.36 -17.86
CA PRO A 14 14.14 -10.95 -17.67
C PRO A 14 14.57 -10.42 -16.29
N LEU A 15 14.66 -11.27 -15.26
CA LEU A 15 15.11 -10.88 -13.92
C LEU A 15 16.58 -10.42 -13.89
N HIS A 16 17.44 -11.01 -14.71
CA HIS A 16 18.87 -10.67 -14.76
C HIS A 16 19.24 -9.91 -16.04
N CYS A 17 18.23 -9.37 -16.74
CA CYS A 17 18.44 -8.64 -17.99
C CYS A 17 19.11 -7.28 -17.72
N LEU A 18 20.42 -7.20 -17.93
CA LEU A 18 21.19 -5.95 -17.94
C LEU A 18 20.73 -5.02 -19.05
N GLY A 19 20.31 -5.55 -20.21
CA GLY A 19 19.84 -4.74 -21.33
C GLY A 19 18.65 -3.84 -20.98
N LEU A 20 17.67 -4.34 -20.21
CA LEU A 20 16.54 -3.51 -19.75
C LEU A 20 17.00 -2.40 -18.79
N GLN A 21 17.98 -2.68 -17.94
CA GLN A 21 18.54 -1.69 -17.02
C GLN A 21 19.35 -0.63 -17.75
N CYS A 22 20.23 -1.03 -18.68
CA CYS A 22 20.97 -0.11 -19.54
C CYS A 22 20.01 0.76 -20.36
N TYR A 23 18.89 0.21 -20.81
CA TYR A 23 17.89 0.97 -21.54
C TYR A 23 17.26 2.08 -20.69
N GLY A 24 16.87 1.80 -19.44
CA GLY A 24 16.34 2.83 -18.55
C GLY A 24 17.37 3.90 -18.19
N VAL A 25 18.62 3.50 -17.93
CA VAL A 25 19.72 4.44 -17.66
C VAL A 25 20.00 5.33 -18.87
N PHE A 26 20.01 4.75 -20.08
CA PHE A 26 20.14 5.51 -21.32
C PHE A 26 18.96 6.47 -21.52
N LEU A 27 17.73 6.01 -21.29
CA LEU A 27 16.53 6.84 -21.39
C LEU A 27 16.60 8.03 -20.44
N GLN A 28 16.98 7.80 -19.18
CA GLN A 28 17.15 8.85 -18.17
C GLN A 28 18.20 9.88 -18.58
N MET A 29 19.35 9.44 -19.10
CA MET A 29 20.37 10.36 -19.61
C MET A 29 19.89 11.13 -20.83
N LEU A 30 19.19 10.47 -21.76
CA LEU A 30 18.69 11.09 -22.98
C LEU A 30 17.66 12.18 -22.69
N THR A 31 16.73 11.92 -21.76
CA THR A 31 15.67 12.88 -21.39
C THR A 31 16.08 13.82 -20.26
N ALA A 32 17.33 13.80 -19.82
CA ALA A 32 17.80 14.66 -18.74
C ALA A 32 17.69 16.13 -19.16
N GLY A 33 16.99 16.93 -18.34
CA GLY A 33 16.78 18.36 -18.59
C GLY A 33 15.72 18.67 -19.66
N TRP A 34 15.04 17.65 -20.22
CA TRP A 34 13.96 17.87 -21.18
C TRP A 34 12.70 18.38 -20.49
N GLY A 35 11.88 19.12 -21.24
CA GLY A 35 10.56 19.55 -20.80
C GLY A 35 9.57 18.39 -20.72
N LYS A 36 8.47 18.59 -19.98
CA LYS A 36 7.44 17.56 -19.79
C LYS A 36 6.79 17.12 -21.11
N VAL A 37 6.67 18.02 -22.08
CA VAL A 37 6.03 17.72 -23.38
C VAL A 37 6.91 16.77 -24.20
N GLU A 38 8.22 17.00 -24.23
CA GLU A 38 9.19 16.15 -24.91
C GLU A 38 9.25 14.77 -24.24
N CYS A 39 9.30 14.73 -22.91
CA CYS A 39 9.24 13.47 -22.15
C CYS A 39 7.94 12.70 -22.42
N HIS A 40 6.81 13.39 -22.59
CA HIS A 40 5.54 12.77 -22.94
C HIS A 40 5.54 12.19 -24.37
N ARG A 41 6.19 12.85 -25.34
CA ARG A 41 6.37 12.29 -26.69
C ARG A 41 7.22 11.02 -26.65
N VAL A 42 8.29 11.03 -25.87
CA VAL A 42 9.13 9.84 -25.65
C VAL A 42 8.32 8.73 -25.00
N PHE A 43 7.50 9.04 -23.99
CA PHE A 43 6.58 8.07 -23.40
C PHE A 43 5.69 7.41 -24.45
N ASN A 44 4.99 8.21 -25.26
CA ASN A 44 4.06 7.68 -26.27
C ASN A 44 4.77 6.80 -27.29
N PHE A 45 5.95 7.21 -27.74
CA PHE A 45 6.79 6.40 -28.63
C PHE A 45 7.15 5.04 -28.01
N LEU A 46 7.59 5.02 -26.75
CA LEU A 46 7.91 3.78 -26.03
C LEU A 46 6.66 2.91 -25.83
N TRP A 47 5.54 3.56 -25.50
CA TRP A 47 4.25 2.93 -25.25
C TRP A 47 3.71 2.21 -26.49
N GLU A 48 3.80 2.85 -27.65
CA GLU A 48 3.43 2.29 -28.95
C GLU A 48 4.39 1.18 -29.39
N MET A 49 5.70 1.45 -29.38
CA MET A 49 6.70 0.49 -29.85
C MET A 49 6.68 -0.82 -29.04
N SER A 50 6.47 -0.73 -27.73
CA SER A 50 6.40 -1.91 -26.86
C SER A 50 5.02 -2.56 -26.83
N ASN A 51 4.02 -1.95 -27.47
CA ASN A 51 2.61 -2.31 -27.40
C ASN A 51 2.14 -2.47 -25.94
N LEU A 52 2.55 -1.51 -25.09
CA LEU A 52 2.36 -1.60 -23.64
C LEU A 52 0.90 -1.44 -23.26
N ALA A 53 0.15 -0.54 -23.92
CA ALA A 53 -1.31 -0.40 -23.73
C ALA A 53 -2.02 -1.76 -23.80
N ARG A 54 -1.91 -2.47 -24.92
CA ARG A 54 -2.60 -3.75 -25.11
C ARG A 54 -2.19 -4.78 -24.05
N LYS A 55 -0.91 -4.83 -23.70
CA LYS A 55 -0.39 -5.76 -22.69
C LYS A 55 -0.89 -5.45 -21.29
N VAL A 56 -0.90 -4.17 -20.92
CA VAL A 56 -1.46 -3.70 -19.66
C VAL A 56 -2.94 -4.01 -19.61
N GLN A 57 -3.69 -3.71 -20.67
CA GLN A 57 -5.11 -4.05 -20.78
C GLN A 57 -5.35 -5.54 -20.54
N THR A 58 -4.56 -6.42 -21.18
CA THR A 58 -4.64 -7.86 -20.95
C THR A 58 -4.46 -8.23 -19.48
N VAL A 59 -3.46 -7.68 -18.77
CA VAL A 59 -3.21 -8.06 -17.38
C VAL A 59 -4.15 -7.41 -16.38
N VAL A 60 -4.73 -6.23 -16.67
CA VAL A 60 -5.69 -5.59 -15.76
C VAL A 60 -7.12 -6.09 -15.96
N SER A 61 -7.45 -6.62 -17.14
CA SER A 61 -8.77 -7.19 -17.45
C SER A 61 -8.87 -8.71 -17.20
N SER A 62 -7.77 -9.45 -17.19
CA SER A 62 -7.78 -10.91 -16.95
C SER A 62 -7.99 -11.26 -15.47
N LYS A 63 -7.99 -12.54 -15.07
CA LYS A 63 -7.94 -12.90 -13.64
C LYS A 63 -6.55 -12.60 -13.05
N PRO A 64 -6.41 -11.99 -11.87
CA PRO A 64 -5.12 -11.74 -11.22
C PRO A 64 -4.28 -13.01 -11.12
N GLY A 65 -3.04 -12.95 -11.59
CA GLY A 65 -2.13 -14.09 -11.60
C GLY A 65 -2.38 -15.13 -12.70
N SER A 66 -3.32 -14.88 -13.64
CA SER A 66 -3.51 -15.74 -14.82
C SER A 66 -2.43 -15.51 -15.89
N ALA A 67 -1.86 -14.31 -15.96
CA ALA A 67 -0.87 -13.91 -16.94
C ALA A 67 0.49 -13.61 -16.28
N ARG A 68 0.95 -14.45 -15.34
CA ARG A 68 2.12 -14.18 -14.46
C ARG A 68 3.37 -13.72 -15.22
N ARG A 69 3.67 -14.37 -16.36
CA ARG A 69 4.82 -14.01 -17.20
C ARG A 69 4.70 -12.60 -17.77
N LEU A 70 3.49 -12.20 -18.19
CA LEU A 70 3.23 -10.87 -18.72
C LEU A 70 3.23 -9.81 -17.61
N GLU A 71 2.65 -10.12 -16.45
CA GLU A 71 2.70 -9.28 -15.24
C GLU A 71 4.17 -8.97 -14.87
N LEU A 72 5.02 -10.01 -14.81
CA LEU A 72 6.45 -9.84 -14.54
C LEU A 72 7.15 -8.97 -15.59
N ARG A 73 6.87 -9.17 -16.88
CA ARG A 73 7.48 -8.37 -17.95
C ARG A 73 7.06 -6.90 -17.90
N ILE A 74 5.78 -6.62 -17.64
CA ILE A 74 5.28 -5.26 -17.44
C ILE A 74 5.95 -4.62 -16.23
N ARG A 75 5.98 -5.33 -15.09
CA ARG A 75 6.66 -4.87 -13.87
C ARG A 75 8.11 -4.48 -14.15
N LEU A 76 8.87 -5.36 -14.78
CA LEU A 76 10.29 -5.13 -15.04
C LEU A 76 10.51 -4.00 -16.04
N TYR A 77 9.69 -3.91 -17.09
CA TYR A 77 9.77 -2.81 -18.04
C TYR A 77 9.47 -1.46 -17.38
N CYS A 78 8.36 -1.37 -16.65
CA CYS A 78 8.01 -0.15 -15.91
C CYS A 78 9.10 0.22 -14.90
N ARG A 79 9.58 -0.72 -14.08
CA ARG A 79 10.58 -0.43 -13.03
C ARG A 79 11.99 -0.16 -13.56
N ARG A 80 12.42 -0.84 -14.61
CA ARG A 80 13.82 -0.77 -15.09
C ARG A 80 14.01 0.19 -16.24
N VAL A 81 12.98 0.48 -17.01
CA VAL A 81 13.05 1.39 -18.16
C VAL A 81 12.46 2.73 -17.78
N LEU A 82 11.17 2.77 -17.40
CA LEU A 82 10.45 4.03 -17.18
C LEU A 82 10.75 4.66 -15.81
N LEU A 83 10.84 3.84 -14.77
CA LEU A 83 11.03 4.25 -13.36
C LEU A 83 12.44 3.89 -12.85
N SER A 84 13.42 3.88 -13.76
CA SER A 84 14.76 3.32 -13.53
C SER A 84 15.41 3.79 -12.19
N PRO A 85 16.08 2.89 -11.44
CA PRO A 85 16.70 3.24 -10.17
C PRO A 85 17.65 4.42 -10.30
N GLY A 86 17.38 5.51 -9.56
CA GLY A 86 18.19 6.74 -9.59
C GLY A 86 17.53 7.94 -10.26
N SER A 87 16.30 7.82 -10.80
CA SER A 87 15.53 9.00 -11.23
C SER A 87 15.27 9.95 -10.06
N ARG A 88 15.21 11.25 -10.36
CA ARG A 88 14.70 12.23 -9.41
C ARG A 88 13.26 11.88 -9.05
N ARG A 89 12.85 12.20 -7.82
CA ARG A 89 11.50 11.90 -7.31
C ARG A 89 10.41 12.49 -8.24
N SER A 90 10.60 13.72 -8.70
CA SER A 90 9.73 14.38 -9.67
C SER A 90 9.51 13.57 -10.95
N ASP A 91 10.58 12.96 -11.48
CA ASP A 91 10.55 12.24 -12.75
C ASP A 91 9.84 10.91 -12.56
N SER A 92 10.12 10.20 -11.47
CA SER A 92 9.40 8.97 -11.11
C SER A 92 7.90 9.22 -10.97
N ALA A 93 7.49 10.34 -10.35
CA ALA A 93 6.08 10.70 -10.20
C ALA A 93 5.43 10.98 -11.55
N PHE A 94 6.12 11.69 -12.44
CA PHE A 94 5.68 11.95 -13.81
C PHE A 94 5.46 10.64 -14.60
N TRP A 95 6.47 9.77 -14.66
CA TRP A 95 6.36 8.51 -15.42
C TRP A 95 5.28 7.59 -14.84
N LEU A 96 5.18 7.49 -13.51
CA LEU A 96 4.15 6.68 -12.87
C LEU A 96 2.74 7.21 -13.18
N THR A 97 2.59 8.52 -13.23
CA THR A 97 1.32 9.17 -13.59
C THR A 97 0.92 8.82 -15.02
N LEU A 98 1.83 8.89 -15.99
CA LEU A 98 1.56 8.51 -17.38
C LEU A 98 1.21 7.03 -17.54
N ILE A 99 1.77 6.16 -16.70
CA ILE A 99 1.46 4.72 -16.71
C ILE A 99 0.04 4.45 -16.20
N LEU A 100 -0.41 5.18 -15.18
CA LEU A 100 -1.66 4.90 -14.46
C LEU A 100 -2.86 5.67 -15.01
N LYS A 101 -2.75 6.98 -15.26
CA LYS A 101 -3.89 7.85 -15.63
C LYS A 101 -4.70 7.40 -16.86
N PRO A 102 -4.15 6.69 -17.87
CA PRO A 102 -4.96 6.16 -18.97
C PRO A 102 -6.00 5.11 -18.57
N TRP A 103 -5.95 4.59 -17.33
CA TRP A 103 -6.79 3.48 -16.86
C TRP A 103 -7.83 3.95 -15.84
N PRO A 104 -8.99 3.28 -15.73
CA PRO A 104 -9.93 3.52 -14.63
C PRO A 104 -9.33 3.11 -13.28
N THR A 105 -9.78 3.70 -12.17
CA THR A 105 -9.19 3.56 -10.82
C THR A 105 -8.94 2.11 -10.39
N VAL A 106 -9.87 1.20 -10.66
CA VAL A 106 -9.71 -0.24 -10.34
C VAL A 106 -8.52 -0.85 -11.09
N SER A 107 -8.35 -0.49 -12.37
CA SER A 107 -7.23 -0.93 -13.20
C SER A 107 -5.93 -0.24 -12.79
N GLN A 108 -5.98 1.01 -12.32
CA GLN A 108 -4.83 1.71 -11.74
C GLN A 108 -4.33 0.98 -10.49
N ALA A 109 -5.23 0.63 -9.56
CA ALA A 109 -4.87 -0.10 -8.34
C ALA A 109 -4.20 -1.43 -8.69
N ARG A 110 -4.81 -2.18 -9.61
CA ARG A 110 -4.27 -3.45 -10.08
C ARG A 110 -2.90 -3.31 -10.74
N LEU A 111 -2.73 -2.30 -11.60
CA LEU A 111 -1.45 -2.04 -12.26
C LEU A 111 -0.38 -1.61 -11.25
N LEU A 112 -0.74 -0.77 -10.27
CA LEU A 112 0.16 -0.37 -9.19
C LEU A 112 0.62 -1.58 -8.38
N TYR A 113 -0.29 -2.52 -8.06
CA TYR A 113 0.07 -3.77 -7.40
C TYR A 113 0.98 -4.66 -8.26
N ILE A 114 0.74 -4.75 -9.57
CA ILE A 114 1.63 -5.49 -10.48
C ILE A 114 3.04 -4.89 -10.46
N ILE A 115 3.16 -3.56 -10.48
CA ILE A 115 4.46 -2.87 -10.55
C ILE A 115 5.18 -2.90 -9.20
N PHE A 116 4.49 -2.73 -8.08
CA PHE A 116 5.14 -2.51 -6.77
C PHE A 116 4.76 -3.48 -5.67
N GLY A 117 3.72 -4.28 -5.85
CA GLY A 117 3.27 -5.25 -4.85
C GLY A 117 4.29 -6.36 -4.56
N PRO A 118 4.01 -7.20 -3.55
CA PRO A 118 4.90 -8.27 -3.12
C PRO A 118 5.22 -9.28 -4.23
N VAL A 119 6.46 -9.76 -4.25
CA VAL A 119 6.95 -10.74 -5.22
C VAL A 119 7.57 -11.95 -4.53
N SER A 120 7.57 -13.07 -5.24
CA SER A 120 8.25 -14.29 -4.82
C SER A 120 9.76 -14.08 -4.92
N VAL A 121 10.48 -14.43 -3.86
CA VAL A 121 11.95 -14.30 -3.80
C VAL A 121 12.63 -15.23 -4.81
N ARG A 122 11.97 -16.34 -5.20
CA ARG A 122 12.55 -17.36 -6.08
C ARG A 122 12.53 -16.96 -7.56
N ASP A 123 11.46 -16.31 -8.01
CA ASP A 123 11.18 -16.12 -9.44
C ASP A 123 10.64 -14.71 -9.77
N GLY A 124 10.54 -13.82 -8.79
CA GLY A 124 10.12 -12.43 -8.96
C GLY A 124 8.68 -12.22 -9.41
N HIS A 125 7.86 -13.28 -9.52
CA HIS A 125 6.46 -13.15 -9.88
C HIS A 125 5.67 -12.47 -8.77
N VAL A 126 4.63 -11.72 -9.16
CA VAL A 126 3.70 -11.05 -8.24
C VAL A 126 2.93 -12.10 -7.44
N VAL A 127 2.97 -11.98 -6.10
CA VAL A 127 2.27 -12.90 -5.20
C VAL A 127 0.99 -12.24 -4.71
N TRP A 128 -0.08 -12.44 -5.47
CA TRP A 128 -1.40 -11.87 -5.17
C TRP A 128 -1.98 -12.32 -3.84
N GLN A 129 -1.74 -13.58 -3.45
CA GLN A 129 -2.26 -14.14 -2.21
C GLN A 129 -1.59 -13.62 -0.94
N LYS A 130 -0.40 -13.00 -1.07
CA LYS A 130 0.38 -12.53 0.08
C LYS A 130 -0.40 -11.52 0.93
N MET A 131 -1.28 -10.74 0.33
CA MET A 131 -2.12 -9.77 1.05
C MET A 131 -3.40 -10.36 1.69
N ILE A 132 -3.75 -11.61 1.35
CA ILE A 132 -5.04 -12.24 1.68
C ILE A 132 -4.86 -13.38 2.68
N GLU A 133 -3.84 -14.22 2.52
CA GLU A 133 -3.71 -15.47 3.27
C GLU A 133 -2.99 -15.28 4.62
N GLY A 134 -2.07 -14.32 4.74
CA GLY A 134 -1.33 -14.11 5.99
C GLY A 134 -0.68 -12.73 6.13
N PRO A 135 -0.07 -12.45 7.30
CA PRO A 135 0.66 -11.22 7.54
C PRO A 135 1.80 -11.03 6.53
N THR A 136 1.84 -9.87 5.89
CA THR A 136 2.91 -9.47 4.98
C THR A 136 3.94 -8.63 5.72
N ASP A 137 5.22 -8.93 5.51
CA ASP A 137 6.34 -8.18 6.05
C ASP A 137 6.46 -6.76 5.48
N GLU A 138 7.04 -5.86 6.27
CA GLU A 138 7.27 -4.47 5.89
C GLU A 138 8.03 -4.32 4.57
N THR A 139 9.10 -5.11 4.40
CA THR A 139 10.00 -4.99 3.25
C THR A 139 9.29 -5.26 1.93
N SER A 140 8.33 -6.17 1.93
CA SER A 140 7.49 -6.51 0.78
C SER A 140 6.50 -5.41 0.41
N LEU A 141 6.08 -4.58 1.36
CA LEU A 141 5.13 -3.47 1.14
C LEU A 141 5.80 -2.13 0.87
N LYS A 142 7.07 -1.98 1.27
CA LYS A 142 7.81 -0.72 1.15
C LYS A 142 7.74 -0.11 -0.25
N GLY A 143 7.97 -0.91 -1.29
CA GLY A 143 7.91 -0.43 -2.67
C GLY A 143 6.53 0.10 -3.08
N LEU A 144 5.46 -0.52 -2.59
CA LEU A 144 4.08 -0.08 -2.86
C LEU A 144 3.76 1.19 -2.07
N ALA A 145 4.14 1.25 -0.78
CA ALA A 145 3.99 2.43 0.05
C ALA A 145 4.74 3.64 -0.50
N ASP A 146 5.97 3.44 -0.99
CA ASP A 146 6.77 4.50 -1.60
C ASP A 146 6.15 5.02 -2.91
N ALA A 147 5.53 4.15 -3.70
CA ALA A 147 4.78 4.55 -4.88
C ALA A 147 3.52 5.36 -4.51
N ILE A 148 2.79 4.99 -3.47
CA ILE A 148 1.64 5.76 -2.97
C ILE A 148 2.09 7.15 -2.47
N LYS A 149 3.17 7.20 -1.68
CA LYS A 149 3.79 8.47 -1.22
C LYS A 149 4.28 9.35 -2.37
N LEU A 150 4.68 8.75 -3.47
CA LEU A 150 5.10 9.45 -4.67
C LEU A 150 3.91 10.12 -5.36
N LEU A 151 2.79 9.40 -5.51
CA LEU A 151 1.56 9.92 -6.12
C LEU A 151 0.88 10.99 -5.26
N TYR A 152 0.95 10.84 -3.93
CA TYR A 152 0.37 11.82 -3.00
C TYR A 152 1.18 13.12 -2.89
N GLY A 153 2.45 13.12 -3.34
CA GLY A 153 3.32 14.29 -3.24
C GLY A 153 2.83 15.46 -4.10
N THR A 154 2.92 16.68 -3.56
CA THR A 154 2.42 17.94 -4.15
C THR A 154 3.03 18.31 -5.51
N GLU A 155 4.11 17.66 -5.93
CA GLU A 155 4.74 17.87 -7.25
C GLU A 155 3.94 17.23 -8.40
N ALA A 156 3.13 16.22 -8.10
CA ALA A 156 2.27 15.54 -9.06
C ALA A 156 0.91 16.23 -9.15
N ARG A 157 0.86 17.42 -9.80
CA ARG A 157 -0.38 18.23 -9.98
C ARG A 157 -1.59 17.46 -10.56
N GLU A 158 -1.36 16.29 -11.14
CA GLU A 158 -2.40 15.45 -11.73
C GLU A 158 -3.11 14.53 -10.72
N TRP A 159 -2.60 14.41 -9.50
CA TRP A 159 -3.20 13.59 -8.44
C TRP A 159 -3.72 14.47 -7.31
N THR A 160 -5.01 14.33 -7.02
CA THR A 160 -5.59 14.89 -5.80
C THR A 160 -5.38 13.93 -4.63
N ALA A 161 -5.51 14.44 -3.39
CA ALA A 161 -5.52 13.58 -2.21
C ALA A 161 -6.63 12.51 -2.33
N ASP A 162 -7.82 12.90 -2.80
CA ASP A 162 -8.97 12.00 -2.98
C ASP A 162 -8.70 10.92 -4.03
N ASP A 163 -8.02 11.25 -5.15
CA ASP A 163 -7.62 10.26 -6.15
C ASP A 163 -6.75 9.16 -5.53
N VAL A 164 -5.77 9.55 -4.71
CA VAL A 164 -4.86 8.62 -4.06
C VAL A 164 -5.57 7.82 -2.97
N ILE A 165 -6.45 8.44 -2.18
CA ILE A 165 -7.23 7.73 -1.16
C ILE A 165 -8.19 6.71 -1.83
N SER A 166 -8.82 7.07 -2.94
CA SER A 166 -9.64 6.15 -3.74
C SER A 166 -8.81 4.99 -4.28
N LEU A 167 -7.62 5.26 -4.82
CA LEU A 167 -6.69 4.25 -5.30
C LEU A 167 -6.27 3.26 -4.20
N VAL A 168 -5.96 3.76 -2.99
CA VAL A 168 -5.66 2.91 -1.82
C VAL A 168 -6.88 2.11 -1.39
N GLY A 169 -8.08 2.68 -1.49
CA GLY A 169 -9.34 1.98 -1.26
C GLY A 169 -9.52 0.80 -2.22
N GLU A 170 -9.29 1.00 -3.51
CA GLU A 170 -9.36 -0.06 -4.52
C GLU A 170 -8.28 -1.14 -4.32
N LEU A 171 -7.05 -0.75 -3.93
CA LEU A 171 -6.00 -1.72 -3.58
C LEU A 171 -6.45 -2.68 -2.49
N SER A 172 -7.10 -2.17 -1.43
CA SER A 172 -7.52 -2.96 -0.27
C SER A 172 -8.51 -4.11 -0.59
N VAL A 173 -9.04 -4.15 -1.82
CA VAL A 173 -9.99 -5.15 -2.31
C VAL A 173 -9.56 -5.88 -3.58
N VAL A 174 -8.37 -5.60 -4.13
CA VAL A 174 -7.85 -6.25 -5.35
C VAL A 174 -6.69 -7.20 -5.00
N PRO A 175 -6.77 -8.50 -5.35
CA PRO A 175 -7.78 -9.15 -6.18
C PRO A 175 -9.02 -9.59 -5.38
N GLN A 176 -8.90 -9.62 -4.06
CA GLN A 176 -9.94 -9.85 -3.08
C GLN A 176 -9.63 -8.98 -1.87
N LYS A 177 -10.54 -8.93 -0.90
CA LYS A 177 -10.37 -8.18 0.33
C LYS A 177 -9.08 -8.58 1.05
N TRP A 178 -8.19 -7.61 1.23
CA TRP A 178 -6.95 -7.81 1.98
C TRP A 178 -7.22 -7.98 3.46
N LEU A 179 -6.29 -8.66 4.14
CA LEU A 179 -6.28 -8.71 5.59
C LEU A 179 -6.13 -7.31 6.17
N MET A 180 -6.89 -7.02 7.23
CA MET A 180 -6.84 -5.71 7.89
C MET A 180 -5.46 -5.39 8.46
N GLU A 181 -4.72 -6.41 8.91
CA GLU A 181 -3.32 -6.24 9.33
C GLU A 181 -2.44 -5.72 8.19
N ASN A 182 -2.62 -6.24 6.97
CA ASN A 182 -1.84 -5.83 5.81
C ASN A 182 -2.24 -4.44 5.31
N ASN A 183 -3.53 -4.08 5.39
CA ASN A 183 -4.00 -2.72 5.12
C ASN A 183 -3.40 -1.72 6.12
N ALA A 184 -3.43 -2.05 7.42
CA ALA A 184 -2.85 -1.24 8.47
C ALA A 184 -1.36 -0.99 8.26
N ARG A 185 -0.60 -2.06 7.98
CA ARG A 185 0.84 -1.96 7.70
C ARG A 185 1.13 -1.11 6.46
N LEU A 186 0.38 -1.27 5.36
CA LEU A 186 0.55 -0.44 4.18
C LEU A 186 0.29 1.06 4.48
N LEU A 187 -0.77 1.38 5.21
CA LEU A 187 -1.12 2.75 5.56
C LEU A 187 -0.07 3.39 6.47
N LEU A 188 0.44 2.65 7.45
CA LEU A 188 1.53 3.08 8.31
C LEU A 188 2.77 3.45 7.47
N LEU A 189 3.17 2.58 6.55
CA LEU A 189 4.32 2.81 5.67
C LEU A 189 4.11 3.95 4.67
N SER A 190 2.86 4.20 4.29
CA SER A 190 2.48 5.27 3.36
C SER A 190 2.54 6.66 4.02
N GLY A 191 2.66 6.73 5.34
CA GLY A 191 2.90 7.96 6.09
C GLY A 191 1.63 8.67 6.57
N ASN A 192 1.84 9.62 7.50
CA ASN A 192 0.78 10.19 8.35
C ASN A 192 -0.37 10.81 7.57
N SER A 193 -0.08 11.63 6.56
CA SER A 193 -1.12 12.38 5.83
C SER A 193 -2.04 11.44 5.04
N ILE A 194 -1.47 10.42 4.37
CA ILE A 194 -2.25 9.42 3.62
C ILE A 194 -3.07 8.58 4.59
N CYS A 195 -2.44 8.10 5.67
CA CYS A 195 -3.08 7.28 6.69
C CYS A 195 -4.26 8.01 7.34
N PHE A 196 -4.04 9.27 7.74
CA PHE A 196 -5.07 10.15 8.29
C PHE A 196 -6.21 10.38 7.28
N ASN A 197 -5.92 10.81 6.05
CA ASN A 197 -6.96 11.09 5.05
C ASN A 197 -7.76 9.85 4.67
N PHE A 198 -7.12 8.68 4.61
CA PHE A 198 -7.82 7.42 4.41
C PHE A 198 -8.81 7.15 5.56
N MET A 199 -8.37 7.25 6.81
CA MET A 199 -9.24 7.05 7.98
C MET A 199 -10.33 8.12 8.10
N ALA A 200 -10.00 9.37 7.85
CA ALA A 200 -10.95 10.48 7.82
C ALA A 200 -12.04 10.24 6.78
N SER A 201 -11.67 9.75 5.58
CA SER A 201 -12.67 9.37 4.57
C SER A 201 -13.63 8.29 5.06
N LYS A 202 -13.17 7.32 5.88
CA LYS A 202 -14.04 6.30 6.48
C LYS A 202 -14.96 6.89 7.54
N ALA A 203 -14.45 7.81 8.36
CA ALA A 203 -15.22 8.53 9.37
C ALA A 203 -16.34 9.38 8.74
N VAL A 204 -16.02 10.18 7.72
CA VAL A 204 -16.99 11.03 7.00
C VAL A 204 -18.07 10.20 6.32
N ASN A 205 -17.71 9.03 5.76
CA ASN A 205 -18.66 8.11 5.13
C ASN A 205 -19.44 7.23 6.13
N GLY A 206 -19.35 7.48 7.44
CA GLY A 206 -20.08 6.73 8.46
C GLY A 206 -19.65 5.27 8.63
N ARG A 207 -18.48 4.88 8.11
CA ARG A 207 -17.96 3.49 8.16
C ARG A 207 -17.26 3.21 9.49
N VAL A 208 -17.96 3.44 10.59
CA VAL A 208 -17.43 3.40 11.97
C VAL A 208 -16.85 2.03 12.33
N VAL A 209 -17.52 0.93 11.95
CA VAL A 209 -17.05 -0.43 12.25
C VAL A 209 -15.77 -0.78 11.50
N GLU A 210 -15.66 -0.36 10.23
CA GLU A 210 -14.45 -0.58 9.43
C GLU A 210 -13.28 0.23 10.00
N LEU A 211 -13.54 1.48 10.39
CA LEU A 211 -12.56 2.36 11.00
C LEU A 211 -12.07 1.85 12.37
N ALA A 212 -12.98 1.39 13.23
CA ALA A 212 -12.63 0.80 14.52
C ALA A 212 -11.74 -0.44 14.34
N ARG A 213 -12.11 -1.33 13.41
CA ARG A 213 -11.27 -2.48 13.03
C ARG A 213 -9.90 -2.05 12.56
N LEU A 214 -9.83 -1.08 11.65
CA LEU A 214 -8.56 -0.58 11.16
C LEU A 214 -7.69 -0.05 12.31
N MET A 215 -8.25 0.73 13.23
CA MET A 215 -7.53 1.28 14.37
C MET A 215 -6.95 0.19 15.30
N VAL A 216 -7.72 -0.86 15.60
CA VAL A 216 -7.22 -2.02 16.37
C VAL A 216 -6.06 -2.71 15.65
N PHE A 217 -6.18 -2.93 14.34
CA PHE A 217 -5.10 -3.53 13.56
C PHE A 217 -3.87 -2.60 13.42
N MET A 218 -4.05 -1.28 13.42
CA MET A 218 -2.93 -0.33 13.51
C MET A 218 -2.19 -0.48 14.83
N ALA A 219 -2.90 -0.56 15.96
CA ALA A 219 -2.29 -0.82 17.27
C ALA A 219 -1.55 -2.17 17.27
N LEU A 220 -2.16 -3.22 16.73
CA LEU A 220 -1.54 -4.55 16.63
C LEU A 220 -0.26 -4.53 15.78
N VAL A 221 -0.28 -3.88 14.62
CA VAL A 221 0.91 -3.74 13.76
C VAL A 221 1.99 -2.93 14.47
N CYS A 222 1.63 -1.85 15.18
CA CYS A 222 2.60 -1.07 15.95
C CYS A 222 3.29 -1.91 17.04
N GLU A 223 2.54 -2.74 17.75
CA GLU A 223 3.11 -3.65 18.75
C GLU A 223 4.02 -4.70 18.10
N LYS A 224 3.56 -5.37 17.03
CA LYS A 224 4.32 -6.42 16.34
C LYS A 224 5.61 -5.90 15.71
N ASP A 225 5.52 -4.78 15.00
CA ASP A 225 6.62 -4.21 14.21
C ASP A 225 7.41 -3.15 15.01
N ARG A 226 7.10 -2.97 16.31
CA ARG A 226 7.77 -2.07 17.27
C ARG A 226 7.72 -0.59 16.89
N TYR A 227 6.61 -0.15 16.30
CA TYR A 227 6.33 1.28 16.12
C TYR A 227 5.76 1.90 17.40
N CYS A 228 5.82 3.23 17.50
CA CYS A 228 5.36 3.91 18.70
C CYS A 228 3.83 3.93 18.81
N MET A 229 3.31 3.50 19.98
CA MET A 229 1.88 3.48 20.24
C MET A 229 1.28 4.90 20.44
N ASP A 230 2.10 5.87 20.84
CA ASP A 230 1.69 7.29 20.98
C ASP A 230 1.10 7.81 19.66
N TRP A 231 1.70 7.37 18.55
CA TRP A 231 1.28 7.77 17.22
C TRP A 231 -0.13 7.26 16.89
N VAL A 232 -0.47 6.03 17.29
CA VAL A 232 -1.81 5.45 17.06
C VAL A 232 -2.86 6.21 17.85
N VAL A 233 -2.56 6.56 19.11
CA VAL A 233 -3.45 7.37 19.94
C VAL A 233 -3.65 8.77 19.36
N LYS A 234 -2.58 9.46 18.94
CA LYS A 234 -2.68 10.76 18.25
C LYS A 234 -3.50 10.67 16.96
N MET A 235 -3.30 9.60 16.18
CA MET A 235 -4.06 9.35 14.98
C MET A 235 -5.56 9.16 15.29
N MET A 236 -5.88 8.38 16.33
CA MET A 236 -7.26 8.22 16.81
C MET A 236 -7.86 9.58 17.21
N GLN A 237 -7.15 10.40 17.97
CA GLN A 237 -7.63 11.74 18.36
C GLN A 237 -7.91 12.62 17.14
N ASN A 238 -7.01 12.63 16.16
CA ASN A 238 -7.19 13.39 14.93
C ASN A 238 -8.44 12.92 14.17
N VAL A 239 -8.66 11.62 14.06
CA VAL A 239 -9.85 11.05 13.43
C VAL A 239 -11.12 11.35 14.24
N CYS A 240 -11.05 11.32 15.57
CA CYS A 240 -12.16 11.73 16.44
C CYS A 240 -12.61 13.17 16.16
N ASN A 241 -11.67 14.07 15.87
CA ASN A 241 -11.96 15.46 15.54
C ASN A 241 -12.67 15.64 14.19
N VAL A 242 -12.58 14.66 13.28
CA VAL A 242 -13.27 14.68 11.98
C VAL A 242 -14.78 14.47 12.13
N PHE A 243 -15.24 13.75 13.16
CA PHE A 243 -16.67 13.55 13.37
C PHE A 243 -17.37 14.85 13.78
N SER A 244 -18.44 15.17 13.07
CA SER A 244 -19.22 16.40 13.25
C SER A 244 -20.02 16.43 14.55
N THR A 245 -20.41 15.27 15.10
CA THR A 245 -21.26 15.19 16.30
C THR A 245 -20.58 14.42 17.44
N PRO A 246 -20.78 14.83 18.71
CA PRO A 246 -20.29 14.07 19.87
C PRO A 246 -20.83 12.64 19.92
N TRP A 247 -22.06 12.42 19.45
CA TRP A 247 -22.66 11.09 19.38
C TRP A 247 -21.86 10.16 18.45
N ASN A 248 -21.48 10.63 17.26
CA ASN A 248 -20.65 9.85 16.32
C ASN A 248 -19.28 9.52 16.91
N ARG A 249 -18.66 10.47 17.63
CA ARG A 249 -17.38 10.27 18.33
C ARG A 249 -17.50 9.18 19.39
N ASN A 250 -18.50 9.28 20.27
CA ASN A 250 -18.73 8.30 21.32
C ASN A 250 -19.08 6.92 20.74
N ASN A 251 -19.85 6.89 19.65
CA ASN A 251 -20.16 5.65 18.96
C ASN A 251 -18.90 4.99 18.38
N PHE A 252 -17.99 5.77 17.80
CA PHE A 252 -16.69 5.27 17.33
C PHE A 252 -15.83 4.71 18.46
N LEU A 253 -15.66 5.45 19.56
CA LEU A 253 -14.87 4.98 20.71
C LEU A 253 -15.44 3.71 21.33
N ARG A 254 -16.76 3.62 21.49
CA ARG A 254 -17.42 2.39 21.95
C ARG A 254 -17.22 1.23 20.96
N CYS A 255 -17.30 1.51 19.66
CA CYS A 255 -17.06 0.50 18.63
C CYS A 255 -15.60 0.01 18.65
N LEU A 256 -14.65 0.89 18.96
CA LEU A 256 -13.23 0.55 19.10
C LEU A 256 -13.01 -0.46 20.23
N GLU A 257 -13.51 -0.16 21.43
CA GLU A 257 -13.43 -1.06 22.59
C GLU A 257 -14.10 -2.41 22.34
N ASN A 258 -15.31 -2.38 21.79
CA ASN A 258 -16.01 -3.60 21.40
C ASN A 258 -15.21 -4.40 20.37
N THR A 259 -14.46 -3.75 19.48
CA THR A 259 -13.64 -4.44 18.48
C THR A 259 -12.44 -5.12 19.10
N PHE A 260 -11.74 -4.48 20.05
CA PHE A 260 -10.69 -5.15 20.84
C PHE A 260 -11.25 -6.41 21.53
N ALA A 261 -12.36 -6.27 22.26
CA ALA A 261 -12.99 -7.39 22.96
C ALA A 261 -13.37 -8.54 22.02
N HIS A 262 -14.01 -8.25 20.88
CA HIS A 262 -14.35 -9.28 19.89
C HIS A 262 -13.12 -9.96 19.29
N MET A 263 -12.04 -9.21 19.03
CA MET A 263 -10.80 -9.77 18.50
C MET A 263 -10.09 -10.67 19.54
N HIS A 264 -10.10 -10.30 20.82
CA HIS A 264 -9.60 -11.15 21.90
C HIS A 264 -10.32 -12.48 21.96
N VAL A 265 -11.66 -12.46 21.99
CA VAL A 265 -12.46 -13.69 22.03
C VAL A 265 -12.23 -14.55 20.79
N ALA A 266 -12.12 -13.94 19.61
CA ALA A 266 -11.85 -14.65 18.37
C ALA A 266 -10.48 -15.33 18.37
N MET A 267 -9.41 -14.63 18.77
CA MET A 267 -8.06 -15.18 18.82
C MET A 267 -7.91 -16.22 19.94
N LEU A 268 -8.53 -16.00 21.10
CA LEU A 268 -8.56 -16.98 22.18
C LEU A 268 -9.25 -18.28 21.73
N ARG A 269 -10.42 -18.17 21.09
CA ARG A 269 -11.12 -19.36 20.57
C ARG A 269 -10.27 -20.09 19.53
N ALA A 270 -9.61 -19.36 18.63
CA ALA A 270 -8.72 -19.94 17.63
C ALA A 270 -7.52 -20.67 18.28
N ALA A 271 -6.93 -20.09 19.32
CA ALA A 271 -5.83 -20.69 20.07
C ALA A 271 -6.27 -21.96 20.82
N LEU A 272 -7.46 -21.96 21.43
CA LEU A 272 -8.00 -23.12 22.16
C LEU A 272 -8.53 -24.26 21.27
N SER A 273 -8.66 -24.03 19.97
CA SER A 273 -9.24 -24.99 19.00
C SER A 273 -8.20 -25.73 18.15
N GLY A 274 -6.89 -25.57 18.41
CA GLY A 274 -5.80 -26.06 17.54
C GLY A 274 -5.14 -27.37 17.98
N GLU A 275 -4.63 -28.13 16.99
CA GLU A 275 -3.65 -29.21 17.15
C GLU A 275 -2.22 -28.64 17.25
N LEU A 276 -1.32 -29.40 17.89
CA LEU A 276 -0.03 -29.00 18.50
C LEU A 276 0.95 -28.16 17.65
N ASP A 277 0.94 -28.21 16.32
CA ASP A 277 1.97 -27.54 15.47
C ASP A 277 1.64 -26.06 15.10
N GLU A 278 0.38 -25.61 15.24
CA GLU A 278 -0.02 -24.21 14.96
C GLU A 278 -0.33 -23.39 16.23
N GLU A 279 -0.26 -24.01 17.42
CA GLU A 279 -0.62 -23.36 18.69
C GLU A 279 0.30 -22.17 19.01
N ASP A 280 1.62 -22.32 18.84
CA ASP A 280 2.61 -21.29 19.20
C ASP A 280 2.39 -19.98 18.43
N SER A 281 2.06 -20.04 17.15
CA SER A 281 1.78 -18.83 16.34
C SER A 281 0.47 -18.15 16.74
N ARG A 282 -0.54 -18.92 17.12
CA ARG A 282 -1.86 -18.40 17.53
C ARG A 282 -1.80 -17.75 18.90
N PHE A 283 -1.12 -18.38 19.87
CA PHE A 283 -0.87 -17.79 21.18
C PHE A 283 -0.01 -16.54 21.09
N LEU A 284 1.00 -16.53 20.22
CA LEU A 284 1.81 -15.34 19.98
C LEU A 284 0.97 -14.18 19.41
N ASN A 285 0.06 -14.45 18.47
CA ASN A 285 -0.85 -13.42 17.95
C ASN A 285 -1.79 -12.87 19.04
N LEU A 286 -2.33 -13.73 19.90
CA LEU A 286 -3.13 -13.31 21.05
C LEU A 286 -2.32 -12.46 22.03
N PHE A 287 -1.08 -12.87 22.34
CA PHE A 287 -0.16 -12.13 23.19
C PHE A 287 0.11 -10.72 22.64
N HIS A 288 0.40 -10.60 21.34
CA HIS A 288 0.57 -9.30 20.70
C HIS A 288 -0.70 -8.45 20.75
N LEU A 289 -1.89 -9.04 20.61
CA LEU A 289 -3.14 -8.28 20.73
C LEU A 289 -3.35 -7.74 22.15
N VAL A 290 -3.05 -8.55 23.18
CA VAL A 290 -3.18 -8.13 24.59
C VAL A 290 -2.23 -6.98 24.89
N ASN A 291 -0.97 -7.10 24.46
CA ASN A 291 0.01 -6.04 24.64
C ASN A 291 -0.35 -4.78 23.84
N ALA A 292 -0.84 -4.93 22.61
CA ALA A 292 -1.30 -3.81 21.80
C ALA A 292 -2.43 -3.06 22.51
N GLN A 293 -3.43 -3.77 23.06
CA GLN A 293 -4.50 -3.14 23.84
C GLN A 293 -3.95 -2.44 25.09
N ALA A 294 -3.10 -3.10 25.88
CA ALA A 294 -2.54 -2.53 27.10
C ALA A 294 -1.70 -1.27 26.82
N SER A 295 -0.79 -1.34 25.85
CA SER A 295 0.03 -0.22 25.39
C SER A 295 -0.83 0.93 24.88
N PHE A 296 -1.87 0.64 24.08
CA PHE A 296 -2.79 1.65 23.56
C PHE A 296 -3.54 2.39 24.67
N HIS A 297 -4.09 1.65 25.64
CA HIS A 297 -4.79 2.24 26.78
C HIS A 297 -3.86 3.02 27.71
N LYS A 298 -2.62 2.55 27.91
CA LYS A 298 -1.60 3.27 28.66
C LYS A 298 -1.33 4.64 28.04
N GLU A 299 -1.18 4.72 26.72
CA GLU A 299 -1.00 6.01 26.02
C GLU A 299 -2.25 6.91 26.10
N ILE A 300 -3.45 6.34 26.03
CA ILE A 300 -4.69 7.10 26.30
C ILE A 300 -4.69 7.71 27.71
N LEU A 301 -4.30 6.93 28.72
CA LEU A 301 -4.21 7.41 30.10
C LEU A 301 -3.18 8.53 30.24
N TYR A 302 -2.01 8.41 29.61
CA TYR A 302 -1.01 9.48 29.61
C TYR A 302 -1.55 10.77 29.02
N VAL A 303 -2.26 10.69 27.90
CA VAL A 303 -2.87 11.85 27.25
C VAL A 303 -3.99 12.46 28.12
N ALA A 304 -4.84 11.63 28.72
CA ALA A 304 -5.92 12.09 29.59
C ALA A 304 -5.40 12.77 30.86
N MET A 305 -4.35 12.22 31.47
CA MET A 305 -3.73 12.76 32.68
C MET A 305 -2.83 13.97 32.39
N GLY A 306 -2.14 13.99 31.24
CA GLY A 306 -1.24 15.07 30.83
C GLY A 306 -1.96 16.35 30.39
N ASN A 307 -3.17 16.26 29.84
CA ASN A 307 -3.96 17.44 29.47
C ASN A 307 -4.46 18.26 30.68
N ASN A 308 -4.39 17.72 31.90
CA ASN A 308 -4.77 18.45 33.13
C ASN A 308 -3.70 19.45 33.62
N GLY A 309 -2.52 19.52 32.98
CA GLY A 309 -1.41 20.40 33.37
C GLY A 309 -1.30 21.72 32.61
N SER A 310 -2.23 22.05 31.70
CA SER A 310 -2.16 23.24 30.83
C SER A 310 -3.34 24.21 30.96
N THR A 311 -4.10 24.10 32.05
CA THR A 311 -5.11 25.08 32.45
C THR A 311 -4.90 25.46 33.91
N THR A 312 -3.90 26.31 34.15
CA THR A 312 -3.80 27.20 35.31
C THR A 312 -3.12 28.48 34.88
#